data_AF-Q8ZL32-F1
#
_entry.id   AF-Q8ZL32-F1
#
_cell.length_a   1.000
_cell.length_b   1.000
_cell.length_c   1.000
_cell.angle_alpha   90.00
_cell.angle_beta   90.00
_cell.angle_gamma   90.00
#
_symmetry.space_group_name_H-M   'P 1'
#
loop_
_entity.id
_entity.type
_entity.pdbx_description
1 polymer ?
#
loop_
_entity_poly.entity_id
_entity_poly.type
_entity_poly.pdbx_seq_one_letter_code
_entity_poly.pdbx_strand_id
1 'polypeptide(L)'
;MMGVDPQPPVKEQDVFERGIINVFKGLSQEYKTNNPCYFGKKIIVNNLVKHDRWGYSLNWGWRRDQLADLERILYLLDSKTIPDNRHDVSIRFMDFVRDNPREQVFEDDMFTIRYF
;
A
#
# COMPACT_ATOMS: atom_id res chain seq x y z
N MET A 1 -34.48 12.68 -20.34
CA MET A 1 -33.22 12.32 -21.03
C MET A 1 -32.35 11.59 -20.01
N MET A 2 -32.12 10.28 -20.16
CA MET A 2 -31.07 9.62 -19.37
C MET A 2 -29.75 9.93 -20.07
N GLY A 3 -28.87 10.68 -19.40
CA GLY A 3 -27.50 10.83 -19.85
C GLY A 3 -26.85 9.45 -19.82
N VAL A 4 -26.32 9.01 -20.95
CA VAL A 4 -25.37 7.91 -20.95
C VAL A 4 -24.11 8.49 -20.35
N ASP A 5 -23.83 8.17 -19.09
CA ASP A 5 -22.56 8.54 -18.49
C ASP A 5 -21.45 7.93 -19.36
N PRO A 6 -20.49 8.75 -19.83
CA PRO A 6 -19.42 8.25 -20.67
C PRO A 6 -18.62 7.21 -19.86
N GLN A 7 -18.71 5.96 -20.30
CA GLN A 7 -17.85 4.90 -19.79
C GLN A 7 -16.39 5.33 -20.02
N PRO A 8 -15.52 5.30 -19.01
CA PRO A 8 -14.10 5.54 -19.19
C PRO A 8 -13.59 4.63 -20.32
N PRO A 9 -12.66 5.09 -21.17
CA PRO A 9 -12.14 4.25 -22.23
C PRO A 9 -11.58 2.98 -21.59
N VAL A 10 -12.11 1.82 -21.97
CA VAL A 10 -11.83 0.49 -21.38
C VAL A 10 -10.34 0.26 -21.07
N LYS A 11 -9.45 0.82 -21.90
CA LYS A 11 -8.00 0.80 -21.71
C LYS A 11 -7.50 1.42 -20.41
N GLU A 12 -8.11 2.49 -19.92
CA GLU A 12 -7.71 3.16 -18.66
C GLU A 12 -8.06 2.30 -17.45
N GLN A 13 -9.26 1.70 -17.44
CA GLN A 13 -9.67 0.76 -16.39
C GLN A 13 -8.77 -0.48 -16.38
N ASP A 14 -8.46 -1.05 -17.55
CA ASP A 14 -7.56 -2.20 -17.65
C ASP A 14 -6.15 -1.89 -17.12
N VAL A 15 -5.60 -0.71 -17.43
CA VAL A 15 -4.28 -0.29 -16.94
C VAL A 15 -4.31 -0.09 -15.43
N PHE A 16 -5.39 0.48 -14.89
CA PHE A 16 -5.58 0.68 -13.47
C PHE A 16 -5.70 -0.63 -12.70
N GLU A 17 -6.59 -1.53 -13.12
CA GLU A 17 -6.73 -2.87 -12.54
C GLU A 17 -5.41 -3.64 -12.59
N ARG A 18 -4.69 -3.57 -13.71
CA ARG A 18 -3.37 -4.19 -13.83
C ARG A 18 -2.35 -3.58 -12.87
N GLY A 19 -2.42 -2.26 -12.64
CA GLY A 19 -1.61 -1.55 -11.66
C GLY A 19 -1.87 -2.06 -10.24
N ILE A 20 -3.14 -2.15 -9.84
CA ILE A 20 -3.59 -2.72 -8.56
C ILE A 20 -3.03 -4.12 -8.38
N ILE A 21 -3.27 -4.98 -9.36
CA ILE A 21 -2.84 -6.38 -9.32
C ILE A 21 -1.32 -6.47 -9.21
N ASN A 22 -0.57 -5.59 -9.89
CA ASN A 22 0.89 -5.57 -9.83
C ASN A 22 1.43 -5.13 -8.47
N VAL A 23 0.84 -4.10 -7.86
CA VAL A 23 1.20 -3.67 -6.50
C VAL A 23 0.98 -4.81 -5.52
N PHE A 24 -0.22 -5.41 -5.53
CA PHE A 24 -0.49 -6.50 -4.61
C PHE A 24 0.34 -7.78 -4.90
N LYS A 25 0.63 -8.10 -6.16
CA LYS A 25 1.58 -9.17 -6.52
C LYS A 25 2.97 -8.92 -5.94
N GLY A 26 3.42 -7.66 -5.97
CA GLY A 26 4.67 -7.25 -5.37
C GLY A 26 4.68 -7.44 -3.86
N LEU A 27 3.56 -7.11 -3.20
CA LEU A 27 3.40 -7.13 -1.76
C LEU A 27 3.16 -8.52 -1.16
N SER A 28 2.22 -9.30 -1.69
CA SER A 28 1.72 -10.53 -1.09
C SER A 28 2.70 -11.71 -1.19
N GLN A 29 2.96 -12.34 -0.06
CA GLN A 29 3.70 -13.60 0.02
C GLN A 29 2.98 -14.74 -0.74
N GLU A 30 1.64 -14.80 -0.71
CA GLU A 30 0.86 -15.85 -1.37
C GLU A 30 1.06 -15.85 -2.90
N TYR A 31 1.15 -14.65 -3.48
CA TYR A 31 1.47 -14.47 -4.89
C TYR A 31 2.89 -14.94 -5.23
N LYS A 32 3.88 -14.68 -4.36
CA LYS A 32 5.25 -15.19 -4.56
C LYS A 32 5.31 -16.72 -4.52
N THR A 33 4.43 -17.35 -3.75
CA THR A 33 4.29 -18.81 -3.69
C THR A 33 3.41 -19.39 -4.82
N ASN A 34 3.09 -18.60 -5.85
CA ASN A 34 2.27 -18.99 -7.01
C ASN A 34 0.85 -19.48 -6.65
N ASN A 35 0.24 -18.98 -5.57
CA ASN A 35 -1.16 -19.21 -5.28
C ASN A 35 -1.96 -17.90 -5.45
N PRO A 36 -2.36 -17.54 -6.68
CA PRO A 36 -3.04 -16.27 -6.97
C PRO A 36 -4.57 -16.36 -6.78
N CYS A 37 -5.09 -17.22 -5.91
CA CYS A 37 -6.52 -17.49 -5.89
C CYS A 37 -7.35 -16.34 -5.29
N TYR A 38 -6.82 -15.59 -4.31
CA TYR A 38 -7.51 -14.48 -3.65
C TYR A 38 -6.51 -13.56 -2.93
N PHE A 39 -6.88 -12.30 -2.70
CA PHE A 39 -6.19 -11.51 -1.69
C PHE A 39 -6.55 -12.11 -0.32
N GLY A 40 -5.59 -12.75 0.34
CA GLY A 40 -5.76 -13.18 1.72
C GLY A 40 -6.24 -12.03 2.62
N LYS A 41 -6.83 -12.36 3.76
CA LYS A 41 -7.34 -11.36 4.74
C LYS A 41 -6.28 -10.34 5.19
N LYS A 42 -5.00 -10.69 5.01
CA LYS A 42 -3.84 -9.85 5.33
C LYS A 42 -2.78 -10.04 4.24
N ILE A 43 -1.99 -9.01 4.00
CA ILE A 43 -0.85 -9.05 3.10
C ILE A 43 0.42 -9.04 3.94
N ILE A 44 1.28 -10.03 3.75
CA ILE A 44 2.58 -10.10 4.43
C ILE A 44 3.65 -9.52 3.51
N VAL A 45 4.25 -8.41 3.93
CA VAL A 45 5.27 -7.68 3.18
C VAL A 45 6.64 -7.89 3.83
N ASN A 46 7.46 -8.73 3.22
CA ASN A 46 8.83 -8.97 3.70
C ASN A 46 9.74 -7.78 3.39
N ASN A 47 10.68 -7.50 4.30
CA ASN A 47 11.68 -6.45 4.21
C ASN A 47 11.09 -5.03 4.09
N LEU A 48 9.86 -4.79 4.57
CA LEU A 48 9.32 -3.43 4.65
C LEU A 48 10.03 -2.64 5.76
N VAL A 49 10.19 -3.24 6.92
CA VAL A 49 10.98 -2.70 8.04
C VAL A 49 12.26 -3.50 8.24
N LYS A 50 13.23 -2.89 8.93
CA LYS A 50 14.36 -3.57 9.54
C LYS A 50 14.33 -3.33 11.05
N HIS A 51 14.91 -4.25 11.80
CA HIS A 51 15.13 -4.12 13.23
C HIS A 51 16.61 -4.32 13.52
N ASP A 52 17.25 -3.31 14.11
CA ASP A 52 18.63 -3.38 14.55
C ASP A 52 18.76 -2.92 16.01
N ARG A 53 19.98 -2.72 16.50
CA ARG A 53 20.22 -2.31 17.90
C ARG A 53 19.60 -0.95 18.26
N TRP A 54 19.24 -0.14 17.27
CA TRP A 54 18.57 1.15 17.44
C TRP A 54 17.05 1.06 17.34
N GLY A 55 16.51 -0.14 17.12
CA GLY A 55 15.08 -0.41 17.03
C GLY A 55 14.61 -0.61 15.59
N TYR A 56 13.30 -0.47 15.40
CA TYR A 56 12.68 -0.59 14.09
C TYR A 56 12.93 0.66 13.24
N SER A 57 13.08 0.46 11.94
CA SER A 57 13.05 1.55 10.96
C SER A 57 12.54 1.03 9.62
N LEU A 58 11.95 1.92 8.82
CA LEU A 58 11.49 1.57 7.48
C LEU A 58 12.70 1.34 6.55
N ASN A 59 12.64 0.30 5.72
CA ASN A 59 13.62 0.10 4.66
C ASN A 59 13.32 1.04 3.49
N TRP A 60 14.32 1.81 3.10
CA TRP A 60 14.27 2.61 1.87
C TRP A 60 14.41 1.69 0.66
N GLY A 61 13.44 1.75 -0.25
CA GLY A 61 13.47 1.02 -1.51
C GLY A 61 12.08 0.71 -2.05
N TRP A 62 12.03 -0.17 -3.04
CA TRP A 62 10.82 -0.48 -3.81
C TRP A 62 9.61 -0.95 -2.96
N ARG A 63 9.83 -1.51 -1.77
CA ARG A 63 8.75 -1.88 -0.84
C ARG A 63 8.02 -0.68 -0.25
N ARG A 64 8.77 0.37 0.08
CA ARG A 64 8.22 1.67 0.47
C ARG A 64 7.41 2.26 -0.67
N ASP A 65 7.96 2.23 -1.89
CA ASP A 65 7.30 2.78 -3.08
C ASP A 65 5.97 2.05 -3.35
N GLN A 66 5.96 0.73 -3.21
CA GLN A 66 4.73 -0.06 -3.31
C GLN A 66 3.68 0.30 -2.26
N LEU A 67 4.11 0.67 -1.05
CA LEU A 67 3.18 1.10 0.00
C LEU A 67 2.56 2.47 -0.34
N ALA A 68 3.36 3.41 -0.83
CA ALA A 68 2.89 4.71 -1.30
C ALA A 68 1.98 4.57 -2.53
N ASP A 69 2.32 3.70 -3.48
CA ASP A 69 1.48 3.40 -4.64
C ASP A 69 0.15 2.77 -4.23
N LEU A 70 0.16 1.90 -3.22
CA LEU A 70 -1.07 1.32 -2.68
C LEU A 70 -1.97 2.40 -2.07
N GLU A 71 -1.42 3.35 -1.31
CA GLU A 71 -2.21 4.47 -0.79
C GLU A 71 -2.84 5.26 -1.91
N ARG A 72 -2.05 5.67 -2.91
CA ARG A 72 -2.56 6.44 -4.06
C ARG A 72 -3.71 5.72 -4.77
N ILE A 73 -3.58 4.41 -4.94
CA ILE A 73 -4.61 3.56 -5.54
C ILE A 73 -5.87 3.54 -4.68
N LEU A 74 -5.76 3.35 -3.36
CA LEU A 74 -6.90 3.33 -2.45
C LEU A 74 -7.63 4.68 -2.46
N TYR A 75 -6.91 5.79 -2.49
CA TYR A 75 -7.52 7.12 -2.62
C TYR A 75 -8.28 7.27 -3.94
N LEU A 76 -7.73 6.78 -5.05
CA LEU A 76 -8.42 6.81 -6.35
C LEU A 76 -9.70 5.95 -6.34
N LEU A 77 -9.66 4.77 -5.72
CA LEU A 77 -10.84 3.91 -5.56
C LEU A 77 -11.93 4.58 -4.73
N ASP A 78 -11.53 5.31 -3.69
CA ASP A 78 -12.45 6.09 -2.84
C ASP A 78 -12.89 7.41 -3.49
N SER A 79 -12.47 7.70 -4.73
CA SER A 79 -12.70 9.00 -5.39
C SER A 79 -12.21 10.21 -4.58
N LYS A 80 -11.16 10.00 -3.77
CA LYS A 80 -10.49 11.03 -2.96
C LYS A 80 -9.30 11.62 -3.73
N THR A 81 -8.92 12.84 -3.37
CA THR A 81 -7.70 13.48 -3.88
C THR A 81 -6.46 12.75 -3.40
N ILE A 82 -5.57 12.39 -4.32
CA ILE A 82 -4.27 11.76 -3.99
C ILE A 82 -3.50 12.66 -3.01
N PRO A 83 -2.99 12.13 -1.89
CA PRO A 83 -2.24 12.91 -0.92
C PRO A 83 -0.91 13.42 -1.49
N ASP A 84 -0.41 14.53 -0.93
CA ASP A 84 0.94 15.02 -1.19
C ASP A 84 1.97 13.95 -0.81
N ASN A 85 2.91 13.67 -1.71
CA ASN A 85 3.93 12.63 -1.52
C ASN A 85 4.83 12.90 -0.29
N ARG A 86 4.88 14.13 0.20
CA ARG A 86 5.62 14.50 1.42
C ARG A 86 5.00 13.95 2.69
N HIS A 87 3.75 13.53 2.63
CA HIS A 87 2.99 13.02 3.78
C HIS A 87 2.28 11.71 3.43
N ASP A 88 2.80 10.95 2.47
CA ASP A 88 2.24 9.65 2.13
C ASP A 88 2.32 8.68 3.32
N VAL A 89 1.63 7.55 3.21
CA VAL A 89 1.59 6.52 4.25
C VAL A 89 2.99 6.06 4.67
N SER A 90 3.98 6.09 3.76
CA SER A 90 5.32 5.63 4.07
C SER A 90 6.06 6.61 4.99
N ILE A 91 5.84 7.91 4.80
CA ILE A 91 6.35 8.96 5.69
C ILE A 91 5.64 8.89 7.04
N ARG A 92 4.30 8.82 7.05
CA ARG A 92 3.53 8.72 8.30
C ARG A 92 3.91 7.48 9.11
N PHE A 93 4.08 6.34 8.44
CA PHE A 93 4.52 5.11 9.07
C PHE A 93 5.96 5.22 9.60
N MET A 94 6.86 5.87 8.85
CA MET A 94 8.23 6.11 9.31
C MET A 94 8.28 6.97 10.56
N ASP A 95 7.54 8.08 10.58
CA ASP A 95 7.46 8.98 11.72
C ASP A 95 6.88 8.24 12.93
N PHE A 96 5.81 7.45 12.73
CA PHE A 96 5.25 6.62 13.78
C PHE A 96 6.26 5.64 14.40
N VAL A 97 7.00 4.90 13.56
CA VAL A 97 8.00 3.94 14.02
C VAL A 97 9.13 4.62 14.80
N ARG A 98 9.55 5.82 14.35
CA ARG A 98 10.56 6.63 15.04
C ARG A 98 10.06 7.10 16.40
N ASP A 99 8.85 7.62 16.46
CA ASP A 99 8.32 8.31 17.63
C ASP A 99 7.73 7.34 18.67
N ASN A 100 7.38 6.11 18.25
CA ASN A 100 6.76 5.08 19.09
C ASN A 100 7.56 3.77 19.09
N PRO A 101 8.81 3.75 19.59
CA PRO A 101 9.74 2.62 19.44
C PRO A 101 9.32 1.32 20.17
N ARG A 102 8.27 1.38 21.00
CA ARG A 102 7.72 0.21 21.72
C ARG A 102 6.42 -0.30 21.11
N GLU A 103 5.86 0.41 20.15
CA GLU A 103 4.65 0.00 19.46
C GLU A 103 5.00 -0.85 18.24
N GLN A 104 4.03 -1.64 17.77
CA GLN A 104 4.20 -2.55 16.64
C GLN A 104 2.99 -2.52 15.69
N VAL A 105 2.11 -1.55 15.88
CA VAL A 105 0.89 -1.38 15.09
C VAL A 105 0.75 0.10 14.77
N PHE A 106 0.94 0.43 13.50
CA PHE A 106 0.54 1.71 12.94
C PHE A 106 -0.89 1.58 12.41
N GLU A 107 -1.72 2.60 12.63
CA GLU A 107 -3.09 2.65 12.14
C GLU A 107 -3.43 4.07 11.67
N ASP A 108 -4.02 4.17 10.48
CA ASP A 108 -4.63 5.38 9.94
C ASP A 108 -5.95 5.06 9.22
N ASP A 109 -6.52 6.04 8.52
CA ASP A 109 -7.81 5.91 7.81
C ASP A 109 -7.85 4.76 6.78
N MET A 110 -6.70 4.35 6.23
CA MET A 110 -6.61 3.39 5.12
C MET A 110 -5.85 2.12 5.48
N PHE A 111 -4.91 2.19 6.42
CA PHE A 111 -3.95 1.14 6.70
C PHE A 111 -3.88 0.80 8.18
N THR A 112 -3.92 -0.50 8.47
CA THR A 112 -3.36 -1.06 9.70
C THR A 112 -2.10 -1.85 9.36
N ILE A 113 -0.94 -1.34 9.77
CA ILE A 113 0.36 -2.00 9.53
C ILE A 113 0.87 -2.56 10.85
N ARG A 114 0.82 -3.88 10.97
CA ARG A 114 1.52 -4.60 12.03
C ARG A 114 2.91 -5.00 11.56
N TYR A 115 3.92 -4.63 12.32
CA TYR A 115 5.32 -4.92 12.01
C TYR A 115 5.98 -5.69 13.15
N PHE A 116 6.98 -6.47 12.79
CA PHE A 116 7.70 -7.40 13.67
C PHE A 116 9.11 -7.65 13.13
#